data_AF-K9MYG4-F1
#
_entry.id   AF-K9MYG4-F1
#
_cell.length_a   1.000
_cell.length_b   1.000
_cell.length_c   1.000
_cell.angle_alpha   90.00
_cell.angle_beta   90.00
_cell.angle_gamma   90.00
#
_symmetry.space_group_name_H-M   'P 1'
#
loop_
_entity.id
_entity.type
_entity.pdbx_description
1 polymer ?
#
loop_
_entity_poly.entity_id
_entity_poly.type
_entity_poly.pdbx_seq_one_letter_code
_entity_poly.pdbx_strand_id
1 'polypeptide(L)'
;MILLVDYSDLENLKTTTINSAKFLHDGGWDASGRYFLVAANASNKVAAVDTKTGKLAALVDTAKIPHPGRGANFVHPQYGPVWSTGHLGDDVVSLLSTPSEDAKFSKYKANNWKVVQELKMPGAGNLFV
;
A
#
# COMPACT_ATOMS: atom_id res chain seq x y z
N MET A 1 6.21 13.44 3.18
CA MET A 1 7.53 12.78 3.21
C MET A 1 7.46 11.61 4.17
N ILE A 2 8.16 10.53 3.88
CA ILE A 2 8.27 9.34 4.74
C ILE A 2 9.70 9.31 5.29
N LEU A 3 9.84 9.04 6.59
CA LEU A 3 11.14 8.78 7.22
C LEU A 3 11.27 7.28 7.41
N LEU A 4 12.22 6.67 6.71
CA LEU A 4 12.64 5.30 6.96
C LEU A 4 13.84 5.34 7.90
N VAL A 5 13.68 4.79 9.11
CA VAL A 5 14.71 4.77 10.14
C VAL A 5 15.22 3.34 10.29
N ASP A 6 16.53 3.15 10.15
CA ASP A 6 17.22 1.90 10.36
C ASP A 6 17.68 1.81 11.82
N TYR A 7 17.12 0.85 12.55
CA TYR A 7 17.39 0.61 13.97
C TYR A 7 18.39 -0.55 14.21
N SER A 8 19.06 -1.05 13.16
CA SER A 8 20.04 -2.13 13.31
C SER A 8 21.28 -1.73 14.13
N ASP A 9 21.60 -0.44 14.14
CA ASP A 9 22.61 0.18 15.00
C ASP A 9 21.98 1.38 15.72
N LEU A 10 21.71 1.20 17.02
CA LEU A 10 21.08 2.23 17.85
C LEU A 10 22.02 3.38 18.20
N GLU A 11 23.34 3.19 18.07
CA GLU A 11 24.34 4.25 18.30
C GLU A 11 24.50 5.14 17.06
N ASN A 12 24.35 4.55 15.86
CA ASN A 12 24.56 5.23 14.57
C ASN A 12 23.33 5.13 13.66
N LEU A 13 22.16 5.59 14.15
CA LEU A 13 20.90 5.54 13.41
C LEU A 13 21.02 6.15 12.01
N LYS A 14 20.63 5.37 11.00
CA LYS A 14 20.55 5.84 9.61
C LYS A 14 19.11 6.19 9.26
N THR A 15 18.88 7.42 8.81
CA THR A 15 17.57 7.87 8.35
C THR A 15 17.59 8.18 6.87
N THR A 16 16.58 7.69 6.13
CA THR A 16 16.34 8.03 4.73
C THR A 16 15.03 8.82 4.63
N THR A 17 15.10 10.01 4.02
CA THR A 17 13.89 10.81 3.73
C THR A 17 13.42 10.51 2.32
N ILE A 18 12.17 10.06 2.20
CA ILE A 18 11.55 9.66 0.93
C ILE A 18 10.43 10.64 0.61
N ASN A 19 10.50 11.27 -0.56
CA ASN A 19 9.43 12.10 -1.07
C ASN A 19 8.22 11.24 -1.42
N SER A 20 7.03 11.70 -1.04
CA SER A 20 5.75 11.02 -1.20
C SER A 20 4.63 12.05 -1.36
N ALA A 21 3.36 11.65 -1.20
CA ALA A 21 2.23 12.58 -1.16
C ALA A 21 2.05 13.26 0.22
N LYS A 22 1.24 14.31 0.25
CA LYS A 22 0.82 14.99 1.48
C LYS A 22 -0.28 14.18 2.21
N PHE A 23 -0.43 14.42 3.50
CA PHE A 23 -1.47 13.81 4.35
C PHE A 23 -1.31 12.29 4.51
N LEU A 24 -0.08 11.84 4.77
CA LEU A 24 0.17 10.47 5.21
C LEU A 24 -0.55 10.20 6.53
N HIS A 25 -1.12 9.01 6.68
CA HIS A 25 -1.93 8.63 7.82
C HIS A 25 -1.54 7.25 8.34
N ASP A 26 -2.19 6.20 7.86
CA ASP A 26 -2.08 4.81 8.29
C ASP A 26 -1.65 3.90 7.13
N GLY A 27 -1.22 2.68 7.45
CA GLY A 27 -0.65 1.76 6.47
C GLY A 27 -0.20 0.44 7.06
N GLY A 28 0.20 -0.48 6.19
CA GLY A 28 0.70 -1.79 6.57
C GLY A 28 1.59 -2.43 5.52
N TRP A 29 2.13 -3.58 5.89
CA TRP A 29 3.02 -4.35 5.03
C TRP A 29 2.25 -5.12 3.97
N ASP A 30 2.85 -5.26 2.80
CA ASP A 30 2.44 -6.28 1.83
C ASP A 30 2.71 -7.69 2.39
N ALA A 31 2.14 -8.71 1.74
CA ALA A 31 2.30 -10.11 2.14
C ALA A 31 3.76 -10.59 2.25
N SER A 32 4.70 -9.98 1.51
CA SER A 32 6.12 -10.35 1.56
C SER A 32 6.88 -9.69 2.72
N GLY A 33 6.30 -8.67 3.38
CA GLY A 33 6.98 -7.88 4.41
C GLY A 33 8.07 -6.93 3.87
N ARG A 34 8.15 -6.72 2.55
CA ARG A 34 9.15 -5.85 1.92
C ARG A 34 8.63 -4.45 1.65
N TYR A 35 7.37 -4.34 1.27
CA TYR A 35 6.78 -3.08 0.88
C TYR A 35 5.85 -2.58 1.98
N PHE A 36 6.07 -1.35 2.43
CA PHE A 36 5.15 -0.67 3.33
C PHE A 36 4.22 0.22 2.51
N LEU A 37 2.92 -0.08 2.55
CA LEU A 37 1.88 0.69 1.87
C LEU A 37 1.23 1.63 2.90
N VAL A 38 1.26 2.93 2.62
CA VAL A 38 0.72 3.97 3.50
C VAL A 38 -0.24 4.88 2.74
N ALA A 39 -1.41 5.11 3.31
CA ALA A 39 -2.41 6.00 2.76
C ALA A 39 -1.97 7.46 2.93
N ALA A 40 -2.02 8.20 1.82
CA ALA A 40 -2.01 9.64 1.77
C ALA A 40 -3.47 10.10 1.61
N ASN A 41 -4.24 10.01 2.69
CA ASN A 41 -5.71 9.91 2.64
C ASN A 41 -6.39 11.09 1.94
N ALA A 42 -6.11 12.33 2.34
CA ALA A 42 -6.68 13.53 1.73
C ALA A 42 -6.10 13.83 0.34
N SER A 43 -5.08 13.07 -0.10
CA SER A 43 -4.56 13.09 -1.47
C SER A 43 -5.17 12.00 -2.37
N ASN A 44 -6.05 11.12 -1.83
CA ASN A 44 -6.62 9.95 -2.52
C ASN A 44 -5.56 9.03 -3.15
N LYS A 45 -4.46 8.80 -2.43
CA LYS A 45 -3.33 8.00 -2.91
C LYS A 45 -2.84 7.04 -1.84
N VAL A 46 -2.20 5.96 -2.29
CA VAL A 46 -1.38 5.07 -1.46
C VAL A 46 0.07 5.16 -1.92
N ALA A 47 0.98 5.50 -1.02
CA ALA A 47 2.42 5.48 -1.27
C ALA A 47 2.97 4.11 -0.85
N ALA A 48 3.70 3.45 -1.75
CA ALA A 48 4.38 2.20 -1.46
C ALA A 48 5.89 2.45 -1.34
N VAL A 49 6.49 2.03 -0.23
CA VAL A 49 7.92 2.16 0.05
C VAL A 49 8.56 0.78 -0.01
N ASP A 50 9.60 0.63 -0.83
CA ASP A 50 10.48 -0.53 -0.81
C ASP A 50 11.49 -0.38 0.31
N THR A 51 11.30 -1.10 1.41
CA THR A 51 12.18 -0.95 2.60
C THR A 51 13.53 -1.63 2.41
N LYS A 52 13.64 -2.54 1.44
CA LYS A 52 14.93 -3.14 1.06
C LYS A 52 15.83 -2.15 0.35
N THR A 53 15.27 -1.28 -0.49
CA THR A 53 16.04 -0.28 -1.26
C THR A 53 15.99 1.14 -0.68
N GLY A 54 15.10 1.39 0.28
CA GLY A 54 14.90 2.71 0.89
C GLY A 54 14.30 3.73 -0.07
N LYS A 55 13.47 3.30 -1.03
CA LYS A 55 12.93 4.15 -2.10
C LYS A 55 11.41 4.06 -2.19
N LEU A 56 10.80 5.12 -2.72
CA LEU A 56 9.41 5.07 -3.15
C LEU A 56 9.29 4.09 -4.32
N ALA A 57 8.54 3.01 -4.13
CA ALA A 57 8.28 2.02 -5.15
C ALA A 57 7.17 2.49 -6.11
N ALA A 58 6.13 3.09 -5.55
CA ALA A 58 5.01 3.62 -6.32
C ALA A 58 4.21 4.66 -5.53
N LEU A 59 3.45 5.47 -6.27
CA LEU A 59 2.37 6.29 -5.75
C LEU A 59 1.11 5.96 -6.53
N VAL A 60 0.17 5.27 -5.90
CA VAL A 60 -1.00 4.68 -6.54
C VAL A 60 -2.22 5.54 -6.26
N ASP A 61 -2.93 5.95 -7.31
CA ASP A 61 -4.24 6.60 -7.21
C ASP A 61 -5.32 5.61 -6.75
N THR A 62 -6.21 6.08 -5.88
CA THR A 62 -7.31 5.28 -5.33
C THR A 62 -8.62 6.07 -5.30
N ALA A 63 -9.71 5.41 -4.95
CA ALA A 63 -10.95 6.09 -4.58
C ALA A 63 -10.77 7.03 -3.36
N LYS A 64 -11.82 7.80 -3.05
CA LYS A 64 -11.73 8.95 -2.14
C LYS A 64 -11.44 8.56 -0.68
N ILE A 65 -10.46 9.23 -0.08
CA ILE A 65 -10.04 9.09 1.33
C ILE A 65 -9.82 7.60 1.70
N PRO A 66 -8.76 6.97 1.17
CA PRO A 66 -8.38 5.63 1.59
C PRO A 66 -8.03 5.61 3.08
N HIS A 67 -8.55 4.61 3.79
CA HIS A 67 -8.34 4.44 5.23
C HIS A 67 -8.17 2.94 5.55
N PRO A 68 -6.95 2.40 5.36
CA PRO A 68 -6.73 0.96 5.44
C PRO A 68 -6.64 0.38 6.85
N GLY A 69 -6.34 1.18 7.88
CA GLY A 69 -5.65 0.67 9.06
C GLY A 69 -4.31 0.07 8.66
N ARG A 70 -4.19 -1.26 8.78
CA ARG A 70 -3.03 -2.02 8.24
C ARG A 70 -3.29 -2.60 6.84
N GLY A 71 -4.54 -2.53 6.38
CA GLY A 71 -5.06 -3.23 5.21
C GLY A 71 -5.09 -4.75 5.40
N ALA A 72 -5.58 -5.45 4.38
CA ALA A 72 -5.62 -6.91 4.37
C ALA A 72 -4.95 -7.48 3.13
N ASN A 73 -4.09 -8.48 3.34
CA ASN A 73 -3.33 -9.16 2.29
C ASN A 73 -3.97 -10.50 1.95
N PHE A 74 -4.08 -10.82 0.66
CA PHE A 74 -4.48 -12.15 0.19
C PHE A 74 -4.03 -12.37 -1.26
N VAL A 75 -4.20 -13.61 -1.76
CA VAL A 75 -3.92 -13.94 -3.16
C VAL A 75 -5.22 -13.93 -3.94
N HIS A 76 -5.39 -12.96 -4.83
CA HIS A 76 -6.52 -12.90 -5.74
C HIS A 76 -6.35 -13.92 -6.89
N PRO A 77 -7.37 -14.72 -7.23
CA PRO A 77 -7.27 -15.75 -8.28
C PRO A 77 -6.82 -15.24 -9.65
N GLN A 78 -7.20 -14.00 -10.00
CA GLN A 78 -6.88 -13.40 -11.30
C GLN A 78 -5.69 -12.43 -11.26
N TYR A 79 -5.41 -11.84 -10.10
CA TYR A 79 -4.45 -10.72 -9.99
C TYR A 79 -3.22 -11.04 -9.15
N GLY A 80 -3.17 -12.22 -8.53
CA GLY A 80 -2.07 -12.60 -7.65
C GLY A 80 -2.12 -11.89 -6.30
N PRO A 81 -0.98 -11.67 -5.65
CA PRO A 81 -0.93 -10.97 -4.37
C PRO A 81 -1.54 -9.57 -4.45
N VAL A 82 -2.45 -9.29 -3.52
CA VAL A 82 -3.09 -7.99 -3.36
C VAL A 82 -3.07 -7.55 -1.90
N TRP A 83 -3.06 -6.24 -1.70
CA TRP A 83 -3.31 -5.56 -0.44
C TRP A 83 -4.55 -4.68 -0.61
N SER A 84 -5.43 -4.62 0.40
CA SER A 84 -6.73 -3.96 0.30
C SER A 84 -6.89 -2.80 1.27
N THR A 85 -7.66 -1.79 0.84
CA THR A 85 -8.03 -0.63 1.65
C THR A 85 -9.51 -0.31 1.51
N GLY A 86 -10.13 0.05 2.64
CA GLY A 86 -11.43 0.72 2.67
C GLY A 86 -11.31 2.20 2.37
N HIS A 87 -12.46 2.85 2.21
CA HIS A 87 -12.58 4.26 1.88
C HIS A 87 -13.62 4.95 2.78
N LEU A 88 -13.23 6.09 3.37
CA LEU A 88 -14.18 6.93 4.12
C LEU A 88 -15.02 7.81 3.20
N GLY A 89 -14.46 8.19 2.05
CA GLY A 89 -15.10 9.12 1.12
C GLY A 89 -15.80 8.45 -0.07
N ASP A 90 -15.73 7.13 -0.16
CA ASP A 90 -16.27 6.35 -1.28
C ASP A 90 -16.78 4.99 -0.80
N ASP A 91 -17.71 4.40 -1.53
CA ASP A 91 -18.39 3.15 -1.16
C ASP A 91 -17.76 1.92 -1.82
N VAL A 92 -16.42 1.90 -1.85
CA VAL A 92 -15.64 0.79 -2.39
C VAL A 92 -14.58 0.29 -1.42
N VAL A 93 -14.18 -0.97 -1.59
CA VAL A 93 -12.90 -1.51 -1.12
C VAL A 93 -11.99 -1.67 -2.33
N SER A 94 -10.83 -1.02 -2.31
CA SER A 94 -9.84 -1.11 -3.40
C SER A 94 -8.85 -2.25 -3.15
N LEU A 95 -8.61 -3.07 -4.17
CA LEU A 95 -7.57 -4.10 -4.18
C LEU A 95 -6.38 -3.60 -4.99
N LEU A 96 -5.24 -3.40 -4.34
CA LEU A 96 -3.97 -3.02 -4.99
C LEU A 96 -3.10 -4.25 -5.17
N SER A 97 -2.62 -4.50 -6.39
CA SER A 97 -1.66 -5.58 -6.62
C SER A 97 -0.27 -5.21 -6.11
N THR A 98 0.34 -6.12 -5.34
CA THR A 98 1.66 -5.94 -4.74
C THR A 98 2.69 -6.87 -5.42
N PRO A 99 3.93 -6.38 -5.68
CA PRO A 99 4.97 -7.24 -6.24
C PRO A 99 5.33 -8.40 -5.31
N SER A 100 5.67 -9.54 -5.90
CA SER A 100 6.27 -10.67 -5.19
C SER A 100 7.47 -11.21 -5.97
N GLU A 101 8.50 -11.64 -5.23
CA GLU A 101 9.67 -12.33 -5.79
C GLU A 101 9.45 -13.83 -5.97
N ASP A 102 8.35 -14.40 -5.44
CA ASP A 102 8.01 -15.80 -5.65
C ASP A 102 7.67 -16.05 -7.13
N ALA A 103 8.40 -16.99 -7.75
CA ALA A 103 8.29 -17.31 -9.16
C ALA A 103 6.86 -17.69 -9.59
N LYS A 104 6.05 -18.25 -8.69
CA LYS A 104 4.65 -18.61 -8.99
C LYS A 104 3.76 -17.40 -9.28
N PHE A 105 4.16 -16.22 -8.83
CA PHE A 105 3.44 -14.96 -9.05
C PHE A 105 4.03 -14.12 -10.21
N SER A 106 5.06 -14.62 -10.89
CA SER A 106 5.73 -13.90 -11.99
C SER A 106 4.78 -13.45 -13.11
N LYS A 107 3.74 -14.24 -13.41
CA LYS A 107 2.73 -13.93 -14.42
C LYS A 107 1.87 -12.71 -14.08
N TYR A 108 1.83 -12.26 -12.82
CA TYR A 108 1.01 -11.13 -12.38
C TYR A 108 1.76 -9.80 -12.36
N LYS A 109 3.06 -9.77 -12.71
CA LYS A 109 3.92 -8.57 -12.62
C LYS A 109 3.37 -7.34 -13.34
N ALA A 110 2.59 -7.53 -14.41
CA ALA A 110 1.96 -6.43 -15.16
C ALA A 110 0.90 -5.64 -14.34
N ASN A 111 0.40 -6.23 -13.25
CA ASN A 111 -0.61 -5.63 -12.38
C ASN A 111 -0.03 -4.79 -11.24
N ASN A 112 1.25 -5.01 -10.91
CA ASN A 112 1.88 -4.39 -9.75
C ASN A 112 1.66 -2.88 -9.70
N TRP A 113 1.35 -2.38 -8.51
CA TRP A 113 1.14 -0.96 -8.23
C TRP A 113 -0.06 -0.34 -8.93
N LYS A 114 -1.09 -1.15 -9.20
CA LYS A 114 -2.38 -0.70 -9.73
C LYS A 114 -3.49 -1.13 -8.78
N VAL A 115 -4.52 -0.31 -8.67
CA VAL A 115 -5.84 -0.78 -8.22
C VAL A 115 -6.34 -1.72 -9.31
N VAL A 116 -6.39 -3.02 -9.01
CA VAL A 116 -6.80 -4.06 -9.97
C VAL A 116 -8.29 -4.35 -9.91
N GLN A 117 -8.94 -4.00 -8.81
CA GLN A 117 -10.36 -4.19 -8.61
C GLN A 117 -10.87 -3.26 -7.52
N GLU A 118 -12.10 -2.76 -7.71
CA GLU A 118 -12.88 -2.09 -6.68
C GLU A 118 -14.12 -2.95 -6.38
N LEU A 119 -14.30 -3.28 -5.11
CA LEU A 119 -15.46 -4.01 -4.63
C LEU A 119 -16.48 -3.02 -4.11
N LYS A 120 -17.67 -2.98 -4.72
CA LYS A 120 -18.75 -2.12 -4.28
C LYS A 120 -19.24 -2.54 -2.89
N MET A 121 -19.33 -1.58 -2.00
CA MET A 121 -19.87 -1.72 -0.65
C MET A 121 -21.26 -1.06 -0.55
N PRO A 122 -22.08 -1.39 0.46
CA PRO A 122 -23.38 -0.75 0.66
C PRO A 122 -23.32 0.77 0.88
N GLY A 123 -22.17 1.31 1.28
CA GLY A 123 -21.96 2.73 1.50
C GLY A 123 -20.50 3.08 1.77
N ALA A 124 -20.24 4.38 1.86
CA ALA A 124 -18.97 4.95 2.26
C ALA A 124 -18.77 4.88 3.78
N GLY A 125 -17.57 5.23 4.25
CA GLY A 125 -17.24 5.20 5.68
C GLY A 125 -16.60 3.89 6.14
N ASN A 126 -16.03 3.13 5.21
CA ASN A 126 -15.32 1.89 5.51
C ASN A 126 -14.02 2.23 6.24
N LEU A 127 -14.03 2.14 7.57
CA LEU A 127 -12.89 2.49 8.43
C LEU A 127 -11.72 1.50 8.28
N PHE A 128 -12.04 0.22 8.06
CA PHE A 128 -11.11 -0.89 7.88
C PHE A 128 -11.71 -1.92 6.91
N VAL A 129 -10.88 -2.87 6.46
CA VAL A 129 -11.28 -4.06 5.68
C VAL A 129 -11.38 -5.27 6.58
#